data_AF-A0A7C3XL08-F1
#
_entry.id   AF-A0A7C3XL08-F1
#
_cell.length_a   1.000
_cell.length_b   1.000
_cell.length_c   1.000
_cell.angle_alpha   90.00
_cell.angle_beta   90.00
_cell.angle_gamma   90.00
#
_symmetry.space_group_name_H-M   'P 1'
#
loop_
_entity.id
_entity.type
_entity.pdbx_description
1 polymer ?
#
loop_
_entity_poly.entity_id
_entity_poly.type
_entity_poly.pdbx_seq_one_letter_code
_entity_poly.pdbx_strand_id
1 'polypeptide(L)'
;MSQESFSFFRYGEAIAGSEIALMDIDPSRLPMMERLGRRIIMEKGVDLKITSTVNLKESLGSSTFVLTNFRPGGIEGLRLDEEIPVKYGILGQETSGPGGTFFALRSIPQVLSLCESMEAMCPDAWLINYTNPTNFVADAVHRESKIKCAAICDGGGNGLNYWLSEALNLKLGEVRARCAGTNHPTNWLIELQVKGEDGYPLLRKHVKEHLQKNVGEERKHDEFVNKIMEIYGLYPSNPGYLYPYFNHDNALARHKAGFLIAIILGVLHARYIWFPFEPIGFFIATEEWELLAGLWTTFLVAWIAKFLTLRIGGSKAYENYGVPLASGFVMGFTIIGLIGGAILILRFFVPF
;
A
#
# COMPACT_ATOMS: atom_id res chain seq x y z
N MET A 1 -10.41 7.53 20.20
CA MET A 1 -11.31 6.63 19.46
C MET A 1 -10.43 5.69 18.68
N SER A 2 -10.46 4.39 18.99
CA SER A 2 -9.74 3.38 18.22
C SER A 2 -10.04 3.56 16.73
N GLN A 3 -9.03 3.49 15.88
CA GLN A 3 -9.21 3.33 14.44
C GLN A 3 -9.94 2.00 14.21
N GLU A 4 -11.27 2.04 14.24
CA GLU A 4 -12.10 0.87 14.05
C GLU A 4 -12.01 0.46 12.58
N SER A 5 -11.31 -0.63 12.31
CA SER A 5 -11.05 -1.13 10.96
C SER A 5 -12.36 -1.44 10.21
N PHE A 6 -12.49 -0.89 9.00
CA PHE A 6 -13.57 -1.23 8.08
C PHE A 6 -13.22 -2.56 7.40
N SER A 7 -13.77 -3.65 7.94
CA SER A 7 -13.59 -5.00 7.39
C SER A 7 -14.92 -5.73 7.38
N PHE A 8 -15.04 -6.78 6.54
CA PHE A 8 -16.18 -7.68 6.53
C PHE A 8 -16.55 -8.19 7.94
N PHE A 9 -15.55 -8.38 8.79
CA PHE A 9 -15.72 -8.86 10.15
C PHE A 9 -16.39 -7.86 11.09
N ARG A 10 -16.25 -6.55 10.84
CA ARG A 10 -16.99 -5.52 11.59
C ARG A 10 -18.48 -5.56 11.27
N TYR A 11 -18.83 -5.83 10.03
CA TYR A 11 -20.21 -5.94 9.55
C TYR A 11 -20.67 -7.40 9.46
N GLY A 12 -20.06 -8.31 10.24
CA GLY A 12 -20.26 -9.75 10.12
C GLY A 12 -21.70 -10.19 10.30
N GLU A 13 -22.50 -9.48 11.10
CA GLU A 13 -23.95 -9.73 11.23
C GLU A 13 -24.70 -9.48 9.90
N ALA A 14 -24.33 -8.43 9.16
CA ALA A 14 -24.99 -8.06 7.91
C ALA A 14 -24.71 -9.05 6.76
N ILE A 15 -23.65 -9.86 6.90
CA ILE A 15 -23.22 -10.86 5.93
C ILE A 15 -23.18 -12.28 6.55
N ALA A 16 -23.87 -12.50 7.67
CA ALA A 16 -23.91 -13.79 8.34
C ALA A 16 -24.40 -14.91 7.39
N GLY A 17 -23.80 -16.08 7.48
CA GLY A 17 -24.04 -17.23 6.61
C GLY A 17 -23.34 -17.15 5.25
N SER A 18 -22.57 -16.10 4.98
CA SER A 18 -21.85 -15.94 3.71
C SER A 18 -20.54 -16.73 3.65
N GLU A 19 -20.09 -17.00 2.43
CA GLU A 19 -18.78 -17.59 2.14
C GLU A 19 -17.87 -16.57 1.45
N ILE A 20 -16.63 -16.47 1.92
CA ILE A 20 -15.54 -15.74 1.27
C ILE A 20 -14.61 -16.78 0.63
N ALA A 21 -14.68 -16.89 -0.70
CA ALA A 21 -13.80 -17.75 -1.47
C ALA A 21 -12.56 -16.97 -1.92
N LEU A 22 -11.39 -17.31 -1.36
CA LEU A 22 -10.11 -16.73 -1.74
C LEU A 22 -9.57 -17.43 -2.99
N MET A 23 -9.31 -16.68 -4.05
CA MET A 23 -8.74 -17.21 -5.28
C MET A 23 -7.46 -16.49 -5.64
N ASP A 24 -6.41 -17.26 -5.90
CA ASP A 24 -5.13 -16.79 -6.41
C ASP A 24 -4.55 -17.87 -7.33
N ILE A 25 -3.78 -17.45 -8.34
CA ILE A 25 -3.06 -18.37 -9.22
C ILE A 25 -1.80 -18.95 -8.54
N ASP A 26 -1.31 -18.27 -7.49
CA ASP A 26 -0.18 -18.70 -6.67
C ASP A 26 -0.67 -19.45 -5.41
N PRO A 27 -0.62 -20.79 -5.39
CA PRO A 27 -1.11 -21.57 -4.26
C PRO A 27 -0.32 -21.34 -2.97
N SER A 28 0.88 -20.77 -3.02
CA SER A 28 1.72 -20.56 -1.83
C SER A 28 1.15 -19.51 -0.88
N ARG A 29 0.32 -18.57 -1.39
CA ARG A 29 -0.23 -17.44 -0.64
C ARG A 29 -1.53 -17.79 0.09
N LEU A 30 -2.32 -18.68 -0.49
CA LEU A 30 -3.66 -19.04 -0.02
C LEU A 30 -3.69 -19.58 1.42
N PRO A 31 -2.79 -20.50 1.85
CA PRO A 31 -2.86 -21.06 3.19
C PRO A 31 -2.69 -20.02 4.30
N MET A 32 -1.86 -18.99 4.07
CA MET A 32 -1.66 -17.92 5.04
C MET A 32 -2.93 -17.08 5.17
N MET A 33 -3.51 -16.65 4.05
CA MET A 33 -4.71 -15.82 4.02
C MET A 33 -5.93 -16.55 4.58
N GLU A 34 -6.10 -17.84 4.26
CA GLU A 34 -7.18 -18.66 4.80
C GLU A 34 -7.05 -18.81 6.33
N ARG A 35 -5.85 -19.10 6.85
CA ARG A 35 -5.62 -19.19 8.30
C ARG A 35 -5.91 -17.87 9.01
N LEU A 36 -5.43 -16.75 8.44
CA LEU A 36 -5.66 -15.42 8.99
C LEU A 36 -7.15 -15.12 9.05
N GLY A 37 -7.87 -15.32 7.95
CA GLY A 37 -9.30 -15.08 7.89
C GLY A 37 -10.08 -15.95 8.89
N ARG A 38 -9.78 -17.25 8.98
CA ARG A 38 -10.42 -18.16 9.95
C ARG A 38 -10.18 -17.73 11.38
N ARG A 39 -8.96 -17.25 11.69
CA ARG A 39 -8.64 -16.72 13.02
C ARG A 39 -9.48 -15.49 13.35
N ILE A 40 -9.62 -14.56 12.41
CA ILE A 40 -10.44 -13.35 12.62
C ILE A 40 -11.92 -13.72 12.81
N ILE A 41 -12.44 -14.68 12.05
CA ILE A 41 -13.82 -15.19 12.22
C ILE A 41 -14.02 -15.75 13.62
N MET A 42 -13.10 -16.61 14.07
CA MET A 42 -13.16 -17.22 15.40
C MET A 42 -13.09 -16.19 16.52
N GLU A 43 -12.21 -15.19 16.41
CA GLU A 43 -12.06 -14.14 17.44
C GLU A 43 -13.25 -13.18 17.48
N LYS A 44 -13.89 -12.92 16.34
CA LYS A 44 -15.06 -12.03 16.25
C LYS A 44 -16.40 -12.74 16.46
N GLY A 45 -16.41 -14.07 16.44
CA GLY A 45 -17.63 -14.87 16.60
C GLY A 45 -18.67 -14.66 15.49
N VAL A 46 -18.23 -14.31 14.28
CA VAL A 46 -19.11 -14.02 13.14
C VAL A 46 -19.42 -15.31 12.36
N ASP A 47 -20.65 -15.45 11.87
CA ASP A 47 -21.06 -16.60 11.06
C ASP A 47 -20.59 -16.41 9.60
N LEU A 48 -19.33 -16.74 9.32
CA LEU A 48 -18.73 -16.68 7.99
C LEU A 48 -17.91 -17.93 7.70
N LYS A 49 -17.89 -18.33 6.45
CA LYS A 49 -17.03 -19.42 5.95
C LYS A 49 -15.92 -18.85 5.08
N ILE A 50 -14.70 -19.38 5.23
CA ILE A 50 -13.58 -19.06 4.34
C ILE A 50 -13.06 -20.34 3.68
N THR A 51 -12.97 -20.27 2.36
CA THR A 51 -12.38 -21.30 1.50
C THR A 51 -11.29 -20.67 0.63
N SER A 52 -10.42 -21.51 0.10
CA SER A 52 -9.44 -21.09 -0.89
C SER A 52 -9.35 -22.07 -2.05
N THR A 53 -9.08 -21.57 -3.25
CA THR A 53 -8.91 -22.39 -4.46
C THR A 53 -8.00 -21.69 -5.45
N VAL A 54 -7.34 -22.46 -6.31
CA VAL A 54 -6.62 -21.95 -7.49
C VAL A 54 -7.48 -21.99 -8.76
N ASN A 55 -8.67 -22.58 -8.67
CA ASN A 55 -9.58 -22.74 -9.79
C ASN A 55 -10.61 -21.61 -9.80
N LEU A 56 -10.53 -20.73 -10.80
CA LEU A 56 -11.42 -19.59 -10.94
C LEU A 56 -12.90 -20.00 -11.05
N LYS A 57 -13.20 -21.13 -11.69
CA LYS A 57 -14.60 -21.57 -11.86
C LYS A 57 -15.21 -22.01 -10.53
N GLU A 58 -14.40 -22.65 -9.68
CA GLU A 58 -14.83 -23.03 -8.33
C GLU A 58 -15.12 -21.82 -7.46
N SER A 59 -14.32 -20.74 -7.58
CA SER A 59 -14.57 -19.51 -6.81
C SER A 59 -15.73 -18.68 -7.35
N LEU A 60 -15.98 -18.69 -8.67
CA LEU A 60 -17.04 -17.88 -9.28
C LEU A 60 -18.46 -18.41 -9.01
N GLY A 61 -18.63 -19.73 -8.91
CA GLY A 61 -19.90 -20.46 -8.78
C GLY A 61 -21.15 -19.63 -8.42
N SER A 62 -21.56 -19.65 -7.15
CA SER A 62 -22.71 -18.90 -6.63
C SER A 62 -22.35 -17.48 -6.14
N SER A 63 -21.31 -16.87 -6.69
CA SER A 63 -20.84 -15.57 -6.21
C SER A 63 -21.89 -14.49 -6.43
N THR A 64 -22.11 -13.66 -5.41
CA THR A 64 -22.95 -12.45 -5.50
C THR A 64 -22.12 -11.20 -5.70
N PHE A 65 -20.88 -11.23 -5.21
CA PHE A 65 -19.87 -10.20 -5.39
C PHE A 65 -18.54 -10.86 -5.74
N VAL A 66 -17.82 -10.29 -6.69
CA VAL A 66 -16.47 -10.71 -7.08
C VAL A 66 -15.56 -9.51 -6.87
N LEU A 67 -14.60 -9.65 -5.95
CA LEU A 67 -13.66 -8.58 -5.61
C LEU A 67 -12.31 -8.85 -6.28
N THR A 68 -11.75 -7.86 -6.98
CA THR A 68 -10.42 -7.99 -7.61
C THR A 68 -9.40 -7.11 -6.90
N ASN A 69 -8.23 -7.68 -6.59
CA ASN A 69 -7.06 -6.97 -6.07
C ASN A 69 -5.76 -7.62 -6.54
N PHE A 70 -5.76 -8.21 -7.74
CA PHE A 70 -4.58 -8.83 -8.31
C PHE A 70 -3.75 -7.82 -9.11
N ARG A 71 -2.45 -8.08 -9.25
CA ARG A 71 -1.50 -7.26 -10.02
C ARG A 71 -0.78 -8.12 -11.07
N PRO A 72 -1.23 -8.10 -12.34
CA PRO A 72 -0.55 -8.87 -13.38
C PRO A 72 0.89 -8.39 -13.62
N GLY A 73 1.83 -9.32 -13.51
CA GLY A 73 3.28 -9.06 -13.56
C GLY A 73 3.92 -8.83 -12.18
N GLY A 74 3.13 -8.69 -11.11
CA GLY A 74 3.64 -8.54 -9.74
C GLY A 74 4.62 -7.37 -9.57
N ILE A 75 5.61 -7.59 -8.69
CA ILE A 75 6.65 -6.60 -8.38
C ILE A 75 7.62 -6.40 -9.56
N GLU A 76 7.92 -7.46 -10.30
CA GLU A 76 8.80 -7.35 -11.47
C GLU A 76 8.16 -6.51 -12.58
N GLY A 77 6.86 -6.66 -12.79
CA GLY A 77 6.08 -5.80 -13.67
C GLY A 77 6.12 -4.34 -13.22
N LEU A 78 5.95 -4.06 -11.92
CA LEU A 78 6.08 -2.71 -11.37
C LEU A 78 7.45 -2.09 -11.65
N ARG A 79 8.51 -2.85 -11.40
CA ARG A 79 9.89 -2.43 -11.65
C ARG A 79 10.07 -2.01 -13.12
N LEU A 80 9.54 -2.78 -14.05
CA LEU A 80 9.59 -2.46 -15.48
C LEU A 80 8.74 -1.24 -15.84
N ASP A 81 7.54 -1.10 -15.25
CA ASP A 81 6.65 0.05 -15.44
C ASP A 81 7.33 1.36 -15.02
N GLU A 82 8.19 1.32 -14.00
CA GLU A 82 8.92 2.47 -13.49
C GLU A 82 10.25 2.72 -14.22
N GLU A 83 11.04 1.68 -14.48
CA GLU A 83 12.37 1.82 -15.06
C GLU A 83 12.38 2.13 -16.56
N ILE A 84 11.46 1.52 -17.33
CA ILE A 84 11.47 1.67 -18.79
C ILE A 84 11.24 3.13 -19.18
N PRO A 85 10.20 3.85 -18.66
CA PRO A 85 9.99 5.25 -19.00
C PRO A 85 11.20 6.13 -18.64
N VAL A 86 11.84 5.86 -17.49
CA VAL A 86 12.98 6.65 -17.00
C VAL A 86 14.18 6.59 -17.94
N LYS A 87 14.40 5.45 -18.63
CA LYS A 87 15.43 5.30 -19.67
C LYS A 87 15.21 6.24 -20.85
N TYR A 88 13.97 6.60 -21.15
CA TYR A 88 13.59 7.54 -22.21
C TYR A 88 13.36 8.96 -21.70
N GLY A 89 13.74 9.24 -20.45
CA GLY A 89 13.59 10.57 -19.86
C GLY A 89 12.14 10.93 -19.52
N ILE A 90 11.29 9.94 -19.26
CA ILE A 90 9.91 10.12 -18.82
C ILE A 90 9.75 9.54 -17.42
N LEU A 91 9.01 10.19 -16.53
CA LEU A 91 8.71 9.66 -15.21
C LEU A 91 7.91 8.35 -15.32
N GLY A 92 8.42 7.28 -14.71
CA GLY A 92 7.69 6.03 -14.51
C GLY A 92 6.82 6.11 -13.26
N GLN A 93 5.57 5.65 -13.36
CA GLN A 93 4.62 5.62 -12.25
C GLN A 93 3.62 4.47 -12.48
N GLU A 94 3.18 3.81 -11.41
CA GLU A 94 2.39 2.58 -11.46
C GLU A 94 1.06 2.68 -12.24
N THR A 95 0.36 3.80 -12.17
CA THR A 95 -1.06 3.93 -12.58
C THR A 95 -1.33 5.09 -13.53
N SER A 96 -0.30 5.87 -13.85
CA SER A 96 -0.36 7.04 -14.73
C SER A 96 0.86 7.07 -15.67
N GLY A 97 0.76 7.83 -16.76
CA GLY A 97 1.82 7.92 -17.76
C GLY A 97 2.11 6.57 -18.46
N PRO A 98 3.31 6.40 -19.05
CA PRO A 98 3.63 5.17 -19.78
C PRO A 98 3.64 3.92 -18.89
N GLY A 99 4.15 4.02 -17.65
CA GLY A 99 4.15 2.89 -16.70
C GLY A 99 2.74 2.39 -16.40
N GLY A 100 1.83 3.31 -16.04
CA GLY A 100 0.42 2.99 -15.87
C GLY A 100 -0.25 2.44 -17.12
N THR A 101 0.16 2.91 -18.31
CA THR A 101 -0.35 2.37 -19.58
C THR A 101 0.11 0.93 -19.80
N PHE A 102 1.38 0.61 -19.54
CA PHE A 102 1.88 -0.77 -19.63
C PHE A 102 1.15 -1.69 -18.64
N PHE A 103 0.91 -1.21 -17.43
CA PHE A 103 0.16 -1.96 -16.44
C PHE A 103 -1.30 -2.19 -16.88
N ALA A 104 -1.97 -1.16 -17.40
CA ALA A 104 -3.32 -1.28 -17.96
C ALA A 104 -3.40 -2.33 -19.09
N LEU A 105 -2.42 -2.36 -19.99
CA LEU A 105 -2.35 -3.35 -21.08
C LEU A 105 -2.23 -4.79 -20.56
N ARG A 106 -1.70 -5.00 -19.35
CA ARG A 106 -1.68 -6.31 -18.69
C ARG A 106 -2.95 -6.58 -17.87
N SER A 107 -3.50 -5.57 -17.19
CA SER A 107 -4.67 -5.71 -16.33
C SER A 107 -5.98 -5.88 -17.11
N ILE A 108 -6.21 -5.09 -18.16
CA ILE A 108 -7.47 -5.08 -18.91
C ILE A 108 -7.83 -6.49 -19.44
N PRO A 109 -6.95 -7.21 -20.17
CA PRO A 109 -7.31 -8.53 -20.70
C PRO A 109 -7.69 -9.53 -19.61
N GLN A 110 -7.02 -9.48 -18.45
CA GLN A 110 -7.29 -10.37 -17.33
C GLN A 110 -8.67 -10.08 -16.71
N VAL A 111 -9.02 -8.80 -16.53
CA VAL A 111 -10.32 -8.41 -15.99
C VAL A 111 -11.45 -8.69 -16.97
N LEU A 112 -11.24 -8.49 -18.28
CA LEU A 112 -12.24 -8.85 -19.29
C LEU A 112 -12.45 -10.36 -19.36
N SER A 113 -11.40 -11.17 -19.30
CA SER A 113 -11.53 -12.64 -19.23
C SER A 113 -12.25 -13.11 -17.96
N LEU A 114 -12.04 -12.42 -16.83
CA LEU A 114 -12.83 -12.63 -15.62
C LEU A 114 -14.29 -12.26 -15.84
N CYS A 115 -14.58 -11.13 -16.48
CA CYS A 115 -15.94 -10.71 -16.79
C CYS A 115 -16.65 -11.74 -17.67
N GLU A 116 -16.03 -12.24 -18.73
CA GLU A 116 -16.59 -13.32 -19.58
C GLU A 116 -16.94 -14.56 -18.75
N SER A 117 -16.07 -14.93 -17.80
CA SER A 117 -16.32 -16.05 -16.89
C SER A 117 -17.48 -15.77 -15.94
N MET A 118 -17.60 -14.54 -15.42
CA MET A 118 -18.72 -14.11 -14.60
C MET A 118 -20.03 -14.10 -15.39
N GLU A 119 -20.05 -13.64 -16.64
CA GLU A 119 -21.25 -13.64 -17.49
C GLU A 119 -21.78 -15.06 -17.71
N ALA A 120 -20.87 -16.03 -17.84
CA ALA A 120 -21.24 -17.43 -18.01
C ALA A 120 -21.71 -18.12 -16.71
N MET A 121 -21.14 -17.75 -15.55
CA MET A 121 -21.31 -18.50 -14.30
C MET A 121 -22.20 -17.80 -13.26
N CYS A 122 -22.04 -16.49 -13.11
CA CYS A 122 -22.71 -15.67 -12.12
C CYS A 122 -23.08 -14.28 -12.69
N PRO A 123 -23.94 -14.21 -13.73
CA PRO A 123 -24.22 -12.97 -14.46
C PRO A 123 -24.86 -11.87 -13.59
N ASP A 124 -25.52 -12.26 -12.49
CA ASP A 124 -26.12 -11.33 -11.54
C ASP A 124 -25.14 -10.82 -10.47
N ALA A 125 -23.89 -11.29 -10.46
CA ALA A 125 -22.88 -10.83 -9.51
C ALA A 125 -22.44 -9.40 -9.80
N TRP A 126 -21.99 -8.69 -8.77
CA TRP A 126 -21.28 -7.42 -8.91
C TRP A 126 -19.78 -7.64 -8.94
N LEU A 127 -19.11 -7.09 -9.95
CA LEU A 127 -17.66 -6.90 -9.93
C LEU A 127 -17.33 -5.66 -9.11
N ILE A 128 -16.61 -5.84 -8.01
CA ILE A 128 -16.08 -4.77 -7.17
C ILE A 128 -14.58 -4.68 -7.46
N ASN A 129 -14.21 -3.80 -8.40
CA ASN A 129 -12.83 -3.74 -8.89
C ASN A 129 -11.96 -2.83 -8.03
N TYR A 130 -10.93 -3.39 -7.40
CA TYR A 130 -9.84 -2.65 -6.75
C TYR A 130 -8.50 -2.83 -7.49
N THR A 131 -8.46 -3.65 -8.55
CA THR A 131 -7.27 -3.80 -9.40
C THR A 131 -7.01 -2.53 -10.20
N ASN A 132 -5.81 -2.00 -10.02
CA ASN A 132 -5.30 -0.87 -10.78
C ASN A 132 -4.86 -1.25 -12.22
N PRO A 133 -4.75 -0.26 -13.12
CA PRO A 133 -5.21 1.13 -12.97
C PRO A 133 -6.74 1.21 -13.06
N THR A 134 -7.39 1.66 -11.97
CA THR A 134 -8.83 1.50 -11.78
C THR A 134 -9.65 2.24 -12.84
N ASN A 135 -9.23 3.42 -13.29
CA ASN A 135 -9.90 4.16 -14.36
C ASN A 135 -9.89 3.40 -15.70
N PHE A 136 -8.75 2.86 -16.12
CA PHE A 136 -8.61 2.13 -17.38
C PHE A 136 -9.40 0.82 -17.36
N VAL A 137 -9.31 0.09 -16.24
CA VAL A 137 -10.06 -1.16 -16.05
C VAL A 137 -11.56 -0.90 -16.04
N ALA A 138 -12.04 0.10 -15.30
CA ALA A 138 -13.46 0.44 -15.24
C ALA A 138 -14.02 0.83 -16.61
N ASP A 139 -13.29 1.64 -17.37
CA ASP A 139 -13.67 2.07 -18.72
C ASP A 139 -13.68 0.89 -19.72
N ALA A 140 -12.74 -0.07 -19.59
CA ALA A 140 -12.76 -1.29 -20.41
C ALA A 140 -13.95 -2.19 -20.07
N VAL A 141 -14.20 -2.46 -18.79
CA VAL A 141 -15.35 -3.29 -18.35
C VAL A 141 -16.67 -2.65 -18.77
N HIS A 142 -16.80 -1.33 -18.62
CA HIS A 142 -18.02 -0.61 -19.02
C HIS A 142 -18.33 -0.73 -20.51
N ARG A 143 -17.31 -0.76 -21.37
CA ARG A 143 -17.49 -0.83 -22.83
C ARG A 143 -17.67 -2.25 -23.35
N GLU A 144 -16.98 -3.21 -22.76
CA GLU A 144 -16.83 -4.56 -23.33
C GLU A 144 -17.60 -5.66 -22.57
N SER A 145 -18.15 -5.37 -21.38
CA SER A 145 -18.82 -6.37 -20.52
C SER A 145 -20.21 -5.89 -20.07
N LYS A 146 -21.10 -6.85 -19.80
CA LYS A 146 -22.44 -6.63 -19.26
C LYS A 146 -22.50 -6.76 -17.74
N ILE A 147 -21.41 -7.19 -17.11
CA ILE A 147 -21.34 -7.35 -15.65
C ILE A 147 -21.49 -6.00 -14.95
N LYS A 148 -22.31 -6.00 -13.89
CA LYS A 148 -22.44 -4.84 -13.00
C LYS A 148 -21.11 -4.58 -12.33
N CYS A 149 -20.50 -3.43 -12.59
CA CYS A 149 -19.17 -3.10 -12.10
C CYS A 149 -19.19 -1.83 -11.25
N ALA A 150 -18.60 -1.89 -10.06
CA ALA A 150 -18.24 -0.74 -9.25
C ALA A 150 -16.74 -0.78 -9.00
N ALA A 151 -16.02 0.19 -9.57
CA ALA A 151 -14.58 0.29 -9.43
C ALA A 151 -14.25 1.28 -8.30
N ILE A 152 -13.41 0.86 -7.37
CA ILE A 152 -13.12 1.58 -6.12
C ILE A 152 -11.62 1.81 -5.94
N CYS A 153 -11.28 2.82 -5.15
CA CYS A 153 -9.92 3.19 -4.77
C CYS A 153 -9.97 3.85 -3.39
N ASP A 154 -8.94 3.66 -2.58
CA ASP A 154 -8.76 4.24 -1.25
C ASP A 154 -8.53 5.76 -1.25
N GLY A 155 -7.87 6.29 -2.28
CA GLY A 155 -7.53 7.72 -2.38
C GLY A 155 -8.73 8.64 -2.61
N GLY A 156 -9.88 8.12 -3.05
CA GLY A 156 -11.10 8.91 -3.29
C GLY A 156 -12.23 8.54 -2.32
N GLY A 157 -12.78 9.52 -1.58
CA GLY A 157 -13.92 9.29 -0.67
C GLY A 157 -13.53 9.36 0.80
N ASN A 158 -13.67 8.26 1.55
CA ASN A 158 -13.42 8.23 3.00
C ASN A 158 -11.99 8.67 3.35
N GLY A 159 -10.98 8.23 2.59
CA GLY A 159 -9.58 8.68 2.79
C GLY A 159 -9.44 10.20 2.79
N LEU A 160 -10.14 10.88 1.88
CA LEU A 160 -10.14 12.34 1.83
C LEU A 160 -10.91 12.96 3.01
N ASN A 161 -12.04 12.38 3.45
CA ASN A 161 -12.74 12.88 4.64
C ASN A 161 -11.88 12.71 5.92
N TYR A 162 -11.11 11.62 6.04
CA TYR A 162 -10.13 11.43 7.12
C TYR A 162 -9.07 12.51 7.07
N TRP A 163 -8.41 12.64 5.92
CA TRP A 163 -7.34 13.61 5.73
C TRP A 163 -7.82 15.05 5.96
N LEU A 164 -8.98 15.44 5.43
CA LEU A 164 -9.55 16.78 5.65
C LEU A 164 -9.94 17.01 7.11
N SER A 165 -10.49 16.00 7.80
CA SER A 165 -10.83 16.14 9.22
C SER A 165 -9.56 16.36 10.04
N GLU A 166 -8.49 15.61 9.76
CA GLU A 166 -7.20 15.75 10.43
C GLU A 166 -6.53 17.09 10.11
N ALA A 167 -6.40 17.44 8.83
CA ALA A 167 -5.79 18.68 8.36
C ALA A 167 -6.49 19.92 8.93
N LEU A 168 -7.81 19.87 9.07
CA LEU A 168 -8.62 20.97 9.60
C LEU A 168 -8.83 20.90 11.12
N ASN A 169 -8.26 19.89 11.80
CA ASN A 169 -8.44 19.64 13.24
C ASN A 169 -9.92 19.55 13.67
N LEU A 170 -10.70 18.77 12.90
CA LEU A 170 -12.13 18.52 13.06
C LEU A 170 -12.40 17.04 13.35
N LYS A 171 -13.58 16.75 13.91
CA LYS A 171 -14.01 15.37 14.15
C LYS A 171 -14.54 14.73 12.86
N LEU A 172 -14.39 13.41 12.76
CA LEU A 172 -15.01 12.65 11.69
C LEU A 172 -16.53 12.85 11.69
N GLY A 173 -17.11 13.18 10.53
CA GLY A 173 -18.53 13.49 10.38
C GLY A 173 -18.85 14.99 10.45
N GLU A 174 -17.92 15.83 10.90
CA GLU A 174 -18.05 17.30 10.77
C GLU A 174 -17.65 17.77 9.36
N VAL A 175 -16.96 16.93 8.59
CA VAL A 175 -16.53 17.19 7.22
C VAL A 175 -17.28 16.29 6.26
N ARG A 176 -17.80 16.89 5.19
CA ARG A 176 -18.38 16.17 4.04
C ARG A 176 -17.74 16.68 2.75
N ALA A 177 -16.89 15.85 2.17
CA ALA A 177 -16.31 16.08 0.85
C ALA A 177 -17.13 15.40 -0.26
N ARG A 178 -17.26 16.07 -1.41
CA ARG A 178 -17.66 15.43 -2.67
C ARG A 178 -16.59 15.70 -3.71
N CYS A 179 -16.21 14.64 -4.42
CA CYS A 179 -15.23 14.72 -5.48
C CYS A 179 -15.82 14.33 -6.83
N ALA A 180 -15.24 14.85 -7.91
CA ALA A 180 -15.55 14.44 -9.26
C ALA A 180 -14.28 14.47 -10.14
N GLY A 181 -14.21 13.57 -11.12
CA GLY A 181 -13.08 13.41 -12.00
C GLY A 181 -12.76 11.94 -12.29
N THR A 182 -11.59 11.66 -12.84
CA THR A 182 -11.11 10.26 -12.97
C THR A 182 -10.39 9.83 -11.70
N ASN A 183 -10.26 8.52 -11.51
CA ASN A 183 -9.37 7.96 -10.50
C ASN A 183 -7.93 8.53 -10.67
N HIS A 184 -7.25 8.73 -9.54
CA HIS A 184 -5.90 9.32 -9.40
C HIS A 184 -5.74 10.78 -9.88
N PRO A 185 -5.03 11.12 -10.98
CA PRO A 185 -4.48 12.46 -11.16
C PRO A 185 -5.52 13.56 -11.41
N THR A 186 -6.76 13.21 -11.78
CA THR A 186 -7.78 14.20 -12.13
C THR A 186 -9.00 14.18 -11.21
N ASN A 187 -8.87 13.69 -9.98
CA ASN A 187 -9.93 13.77 -8.98
C ASN A 187 -9.92 15.14 -8.27
N TRP A 188 -11.03 15.87 -8.33
CA TRP A 188 -11.17 17.21 -7.77
C TRP A 188 -12.20 17.24 -6.65
N LEU A 189 -11.89 17.93 -5.56
CA LEU A 189 -12.86 18.25 -4.52
C LEU A 189 -13.83 19.28 -5.11
N ILE A 190 -15.07 18.92 -5.42
CA ILE A 190 -16.04 19.86 -6.01
C ILE A 190 -16.90 20.54 -4.95
N GLU A 191 -17.06 19.90 -3.79
CA GLU A 191 -17.84 20.44 -2.68
C GLU A 191 -17.16 20.03 -1.37
N LEU A 192 -17.03 20.98 -0.46
CA LEU A 192 -16.56 20.77 0.89
C LEU A 192 -17.53 21.42 1.85
N GLN A 193 -18.20 20.62 2.66
CA GLN A 193 -19.01 21.12 3.78
C GLN A 193 -18.30 20.85 5.10
N VAL A 194 -18.23 21.87 5.95
CA VAL A 194 -17.72 21.79 7.31
C VAL A 194 -18.85 22.25 8.23
N LYS A 195 -19.35 21.35 9.08
CA LYS A 195 -20.48 21.60 10.00
C LYS A 195 -21.73 22.17 9.31
N GLY A 196 -21.94 21.81 8.04
CA GLY A 196 -23.06 22.26 7.22
C GLY A 196 -22.83 23.58 6.46
N GLU A 197 -21.68 24.23 6.61
CA GLU A 197 -21.31 25.45 5.88
C GLU A 197 -20.22 25.17 4.83
N ASP A 198 -20.02 26.11 3.90
CA ASP A 198 -18.94 26.01 2.89
C ASP A 198 -17.56 25.99 3.56
N GLY A 199 -16.85 24.88 3.42
CA GLY A 199 -15.53 24.66 4.00
C GLY A 199 -14.38 25.12 3.12
N TYR A 200 -14.63 25.55 1.88
CA TYR A 200 -13.56 26.03 0.99
C TYR A 200 -12.75 27.22 1.53
N PRO A 201 -13.36 28.24 2.18
CA PRO A 201 -12.61 29.33 2.80
C PRO A 201 -11.64 28.82 3.88
N LEU A 202 -12.07 27.84 4.68
CA LEU A 202 -11.24 27.22 5.72
C LEU A 202 -10.09 26.42 5.10
N LEU A 203 -10.37 25.64 4.06
CA LEU A 203 -9.35 24.89 3.32
C LEU A 203 -8.30 25.82 2.68
N ARG A 204 -8.73 26.91 2.04
CA ARG A 204 -7.79 27.90 1.45
C ARG A 204 -6.90 28.54 2.51
N LYS A 205 -7.46 28.84 3.69
CA LYS A 205 -6.68 29.36 4.82
C LYS A 205 -5.65 28.33 5.28
N HIS A 206 -6.07 27.07 5.46
CA HIS A 206 -5.17 25.98 5.84
C HIS A 206 -4.01 25.80 4.85
N VAL A 207 -4.30 25.74 3.54
CA VAL A 207 -3.26 25.60 2.50
C VAL A 207 -2.25 26.74 2.55
N LYS A 208 -2.69 27.99 2.76
CA LYS A 208 -1.80 29.15 2.90
C LYS A 208 -0.95 29.09 4.17
N GLU A 209 -1.51 28.65 5.29
CA GLU A 209 -0.78 28.49 6.54
C GLU A 209 0.26 27.36 6.45
N HIS A 210 -0.10 26.24 5.79
CA HIS A 210 0.79 25.11 5.54
C HIS A 210 1.98 25.55 4.68
N LEU A 211 1.70 26.27 3.58
CA LEU A 211 2.70 26.85 2.69
C LEU A 211 3.69 27.78 3.41
N GLN A 212 3.24 28.54 4.42
CA GLN A 212 4.10 29.44 5.20
C GLN A 212 4.98 28.71 6.21
N LYS A 213 4.52 27.58 6.75
CA LYS A 213 5.24 26.78 7.75
C LYS A 213 6.27 25.86 7.12
N ASN A 214 5.96 25.30 5.97
CA ASN A 214 6.78 24.26 5.36
C ASN A 214 7.97 24.84 4.59
N VAL A 215 9.02 24.02 4.49
CA VAL A 215 10.27 24.36 3.80
C VAL A 215 10.66 23.21 2.86
N GLY A 216 11.59 23.49 1.95
CA GLY A 216 12.12 22.46 1.05
C GLY A 216 11.05 21.90 0.09
N GLU A 217 10.91 20.58 0.06
CA GLU A 217 10.05 19.89 -0.91
C GLU A 217 8.57 19.93 -0.57
N GLU A 218 8.23 19.88 0.72
CA GLU A 218 6.86 20.03 1.19
C GLU A 218 6.31 21.40 0.77
N ARG A 219 7.13 22.45 0.90
CA ARG A 219 6.77 23.79 0.42
C ARG A 219 6.49 23.82 -1.08
N LYS A 220 7.34 23.19 -1.92
CA LYS A 220 7.12 23.16 -3.37
C LYS A 220 5.83 22.41 -3.74
N HIS A 221 5.51 21.36 -3.00
CA HIS A 221 4.24 20.66 -3.14
C HIS A 221 3.07 21.58 -2.80
N ASP A 222 3.14 22.32 -1.68
CA ASP A 222 2.12 23.28 -1.29
C ASP A 222 1.98 24.45 -2.28
N GLU A 223 3.10 24.94 -2.83
CA GLU A 223 3.12 25.98 -3.89
C GLU A 223 2.37 25.48 -5.12
N PHE A 224 2.59 24.23 -5.51
CA PHE A 224 1.85 23.59 -6.59
C PHE A 224 0.35 23.48 -6.27
N VAL A 225 -0.03 22.96 -5.10
CA VAL A 225 -1.44 22.84 -4.70
C VAL A 225 -2.13 24.20 -4.67
N ASN A 226 -1.49 25.21 -4.08
CA ASN A 226 -2.03 26.58 -4.04
C ASN A 226 -2.21 27.15 -5.45
N LYS A 227 -1.22 26.98 -6.35
CA LYS A 227 -1.31 27.43 -7.74
C LYS A 227 -2.43 26.74 -8.51
N ILE A 228 -2.62 25.44 -8.31
CA ILE A 228 -3.73 24.69 -8.91
C ILE A 228 -5.08 25.22 -8.38
N MET A 229 -5.19 25.47 -7.07
CA MET A 229 -6.40 26.04 -6.47
C MET A 229 -6.70 27.48 -6.93
N GLU A 230 -5.68 28.26 -7.26
CA GLU A 230 -5.83 29.62 -7.82
C GLU A 230 -6.29 29.57 -9.28
N ILE A 231 -5.77 28.65 -10.09
CA ILE A 231 -6.12 28.51 -11.51
C ILE A 231 -7.52 27.91 -11.69
N TYR A 232 -7.78 26.77 -11.03
CA TYR A 232 -9.00 25.99 -11.26
C TYR A 232 -10.10 26.27 -10.24
N GLY A 233 -9.79 26.98 -9.15
CA GLY A 233 -10.73 27.24 -8.07
C GLY A 233 -11.00 26.02 -7.18
N LEU A 234 -10.50 24.83 -7.51
CA LEU A 234 -10.79 23.58 -6.81
C LEU A 234 -9.52 22.95 -6.22
N TYR A 235 -9.68 22.21 -5.13
CA TYR A 235 -8.59 21.43 -4.53
C TYR A 235 -8.40 20.10 -5.28
N PRO A 236 -7.17 19.77 -5.74
CA PRO A 236 -6.89 18.45 -6.31
C PRO A 236 -6.89 17.40 -5.18
N SER A 237 -7.85 16.47 -5.18
CA SER A 237 -8.06 15.53 -4.06
C SER A 237 -6.87 14.60 -3.81
N ASN A 238 -6.06 14.34 -4.84
CA ASN A 238 -4.87 13.48 -4.76
C ASN A 238 -3.68 14.15 -5.45
N PRO A 239 -3.14 15.24 -4.88
CA PRO A 239 -2.11 16.04 -5.54
C PRO A 239 -0.81 15.26 -5.75
N GLY A 240 -0.56 14.19 -4.97
CA GLY A 240 0.61 13.33 -5.13
C GLY A 240 0.69 12.59 -6.46
N TYR A 241 -0.45 12.34 -7.13
CA TYR A 241 -0.45 11.75 -8.48
C TYR A 241 -0.27 12.80 -9.58
N LEU A 242 -0.57 14.07 -9.30
CA LEU A 242 -0.51 15.16 -10.29
C LEU A 242 0.83 15.91 -10.21
N TYR A 243 1.32 16.20 -9.00
CA TYR A 243 2.53 16.97 -8.73
C TYR A 243 3.78 16.45 -9.44
N PRO A 244 4.06 15.12 -9.49
CA PRO A 244 5.25 14.61 -10.17
C PRO A 244 5.26 14.93 -11.67
N TYR A 245 4.11 15.07 -12.33
CA TYR A 245 4.04 15.47 -13.73
C TYR A 245 4.29 16.97 -13.94
N PHE A 246 3.88 17.81 -12.99
CA PHE A 246 4.19 19.25 -13.04
C PHE A 246 5.63 19.56 -12.60
N ASN A 247 6.23 18.69 -11.80
CA ASN A 247 7.62 18.76 -11.36
C ASN A 247 8.48 17.68 -12.01
N HIS A 248 8.16 17.34 -13.27
CA HIS A 248 8.67 16.17 -13.97
C HIS A 248 10.19 16.05 -13.93
N ASP A 249 10.92 17.10 -14.31
CA ASP A 249 12.39 17.01 -14.45
C ASP A 249 13.09 16.79 -13.11
N ASN A 250 12.59 17.42 -12.04
CA ASN A 250 13.10 17.20 -10.69
C ASN A 250 12.72 15.81 -10.16
N ALA A 251 11.48 15.36 -10.41
CA ALA A 251 11.02 14.03 -10.04
C ALA A 251 11.86 12.95 -10.74
N LEU A 252 12.09 13.11 -12.04
CA LEU A 252 12.92 12.25 -12.86
C LEU A 252 14.39 12.26 -12.39
N ALA A 253 14.96 13.43 -12.09
CA ALA A 253 16.33 13.53 -11.59
C ALA A 253 16.52 12.76 -10.27
N ARG A 254 15.55 12.86 -9.35
CA ARG A 254 15.55 12.07 -8.11
C ARG A 254 15.42 10.58 -8.34
N HIS A 255 14.52 10.19 -9.24
CA HIS A 255 14.33 8.79 -9.61
C HIS A 255 15.64 8.20 -10.15
N LYS A 256 16.33 8.93 -11.04
CA LYS A 256 17.65 8.56 -11.57
C LYS A 256 18.73 8.52 -10.47
N ALA A 257 18.74 9.47 -9.55
CA ALA A 257 19.67 9.49 -8.43
C ALA A 257 19.46 8.29 -7.50
N GLY A 258 18.22 7.98 -7.13
CA GLY A 258 17.85 6.80 -6.34
C GLY A 258 18.26 5.51 -7.03
N PHE A 259 17.98 5.38 -8.33
CA PHE A 259 18.39 4.24 -9.14
C PHE A 259 19.92 4.06 -9.17
N LEU A 260 20.68 5.14 -9.36
CA LEU A 260 22.14 5.09 -9.35
C LEU A 260 22.69 4.72 -7.97
N ILE A 261 22.13 5.29 -6.89
CA ILE A 261 22.49 4.95 -5.52
C ILE A 261 22.22 3.47 -5.26
N ALA A 262 21.07 2.94 -5.68
CA ALA A 262 20.73 1.53 -5.53
C ALA A 262 21.73 0.62 -6.25
N ILE A 263 22.15 0.96 -7.48
CA ILE A 263 23.20 0.22 -8.20
C ILE A 263 24.52 0.26 -7.43
N ILE A 264 24.95 1.44 -6.97
CA ILE A 264 26.20 1.61 -6.24
C ILE A 264 26.17 0.77 -4.95
N LEU A 265 25.08 0.85 -4.18
CA LEU A 265 24.89 0.07 -2.96
C LEU A 265 24.88 -1.43 -3.26
N GLY A 266 24.21 -1.87 -4.32
CA GLY A 266 24.19 -3.28 -4.75
C GLY A 266 25.58 -3.81 -5.11
N VAL A 267 26.38 -3.03 -5.85
CA VAL A 267 27.78 -3.38 -6.19
C VAL A 267 28.65 -3.42 -4.94
N LEU A 268 28.49 -2.46 -4.03
CA LEU A 268 29.24 -2.41 -2.78
C LEU A 268 28.88 -3.59 -1.85
N HIS A 269 27.61 -3.97 -1.77
CA HIS A 269 27.15 -5.16 -1.04
C HIS A 269 27.74 -6.46 -1.63
N ALA A 270 27.75 -6.58 -2.95
CA ALA A 270 28.32 -7.75 -3.62
C ALA A 270 29.85 -7.84 -3.46
N ARG A 271 30.55 -6.70 -3.38
CA ARG A 271 32.02 -6.62 -3.30
C ARG A 271 32.56 -6.68 -1.88
N TYR A 272 31.83 -6.14 -0.91
CA TYR A 272 32.26 -6.04 0.48
C TYR A 272 31.26 -6.76 1.39
N ILE A 273 31.55 -8.02 1.72
CA ILE A 273 30.74 -8.87 2.63
C ILE A 273 30.51 -8.23 4.02
N TRP A 274 31.35 -7.26 4.39
CA TRP A 274 31.34 -6.50 5.64
C TRP A 274 30.72 -5.09 5.52
N PHE A 275 30.02 -4.77 4.43
CA PHE A 275 29.54 -3.40 4.14
C PHE A 275 28.83 -2.74 5.35
N PRO A 276 29.28 -1.54 5.79
CA PRO A 276 28.93 -0.99 7.10
C PRO A 276 27.53 -0.36 7.19
N PHE A 277 26.80 -0.25 6.08
CA PHE A 277 25.48 0.41 6.05
C PHE A 277 24.29 -0.54 6.19
N GLU A 278 24.46 -1.86 6.34
CA GLU A 278 23.30 -2.74 6.58
C GLU A 278 22.46 -2.31 7.80
N PRO A 279 23.05 -2.01 8.99
CA PRO A 279 22.26 -1.55 10.13
C PRO A 279 21.73 -0.13 9.91
N ILE A 280 22.57 0.78 9.38
CA ILE A 280 22.25 2.21 9.19
C ILE A 280 21.18 2.43 8.11
N GLY A 281 21.21 1.65 7.04
CA GLY A 281 20.18 1.67 6.00
C GLY A 281 18.83 1.18 6.53
N PHE A 282 18.83 0.18 7.42
CA PHE A 282 17.63 -0.23 8.15
C PHE A 282 17.14 0.89 9.10
N PHE A 283 18.03 1.53 9.86
CA PHE A 283 17.71 2.68 10.73
C PHE A 283 17.07 3.87 10.00
N ILE A 284 17.44 4.10 8.74
CA ILE A 284 16.89 5.21 7.92
C ILE A 284 15.57 4.79 7.26
N ALA A 285 15.35 3.49 7.07
CA ALA A 285 14.19 2.96 6.35
C ALA A 285 13.00 2.56 7.25
N THR A 286 13.14 2.56 8.58
CA THR A 286 12.10 2.08 9.50
C THR A 286 11.49 3.18 10.38
N GLU A 287 10.21 3.00 10.74
CA GLU A 287 9.45 3.93 11.58
C GLU A 287 9.86 3.87 13.08
N GLU A 288 9.55 4.95 13.83
CA GLU A 288 9.99 5.22 15.22
C GLU A 288 9.80 4.08 16.24
N TRP A 289 8.81 3.20 16.03
CA TRP A 289 8.49 2.10 16.94
C TRP A 289 9.62 1.05 17.05
N GLU A 290 10.28 0.71 15.94
CA GLU A 290 11.30 -0.34 15.91
C GLU A 290 12.64 0.13 16.52
N LEU A 291 12.87 1.45 16.51
CA LEU A 291 13.96 2.14 17.22
C LEU A 291 13.83 2.01 18.74
N LEU A 292 12.61 2.13 19.28
CA LEU A 292 12.34 2.07 20.72
C LEU A 292 12.36 0.63 21.28
N ALA A 293 12.04 -0.38 20.45
CA ALA A 293 12.05 -1.79 20.86
C ALA A 293 13.45 -2.44 20.90
N GLY A 294 14.52 -1.70 20.58
CA GLY A 294 15.91 -2.16 20.73
C GLY A 294 16.37 -3.18 19.69
N LEU A 295 15.57 -3.47 18.65
CA LEU A 295 15.92 -4.34 17.51
C LEU A 295 17.30 -4.01 16.92
N TRP A 296 17.57 -2.71 16.81
CA TRP A 296 18.80 -2.19 16.26
C TRP A 296 20.06 -2.58 17.06
N THR A 297 19.97 -2.70 18.39
CA THR A 297 21.13 -3.06 19.22
C THR A 297 21.57 -4.48 18.92
N THR A 298 20.63 -5.40 18.72
CA THR A 298 20.89 -6.80 18.40
C THR A 298 21.60 -6.94 17.06
N PHE A 299 21.14 -6.21 16.04
CA PHE A 299 21.79 -6.21 14.72
C PHE A 299 23.13 -5.48 14.72
N LEU A 300 23.29 -4.39 15.49
CA LEU A 300 24.56 -3.71 15.67
C LEU A 300 25.59 -4.61 16.36
N VAL A 301 25.21 -5.33 17.42
CA VAL A 301 26.09 -6.28 18.12
C VAL A 301 26.45 -7.45 17.20
N ALA A 302 25.50 -8.00 16.46
CA ALA A 302 25.76 -9.05 15.46
C ALA A 302 26.69 -8.54 14.34
N TRP A 303 26.53 -7.28 13.91
CA TRP A 303 27.38 -6.64 12.93
C TRP A 303 28.80 -6.39 13.46
N ILE A 304 28.96 -5.92 14.71
CA ILE A 304 30.29 -5.78 15.36
C ILE A 304 30.96 -7.14 15.50
N ALA A 305 30.22 -8.17 15.92
CA ALA A 305 30.74 -9.53 16.03
C ALA A 305 31.18 -10.08 14.67
N LYS A 306 30.36 -9.91 13.62
CA LYS A 306 30.71 -10.23 12.21
C LYS A 306 31.95 -9.48 11.76
N PHE A 307 32.03 -8.19 12.01
CA PHE A 307 33.18 -7.36 11.62
C PHE A 307 34.47 -7.81 12.31
N LEU A 308 34.44 -8.02 13.63
CA LEU A 308 35.62 -8.47 14.39
C LEU A 308 36.06 -9.88 13.99
N THR A 309 35.12 -10.82 13.82
CA THR A 309 35.43 -12.19 13.42
C THR A 309 35.98 -12.28 12.00
N LEU A 310 35.42 -11.54 11.04
CA LEU A 310 35.95 -11.48 9.67
C LEU A 310 37.33 -10.80 9.61
N ARG A 311 37.53 -9.72 10.37
CA ARG A 311 38.76 -8.93 10.33
C ARG A 311 39.94 -9.60 11.04
N ILE A 312 39.69 -10.34 12.13
CA ILE A 312 40.73 -10.99 12.93
C ILE A 312 40.91 -12.47 12.52
N GLY A 313 39.82 -13.19 12.26
CA GLY A 313 39.83 -14.64 12.02
C GLY A 313 39.58 -15.08 10.57
N GLY A 314 39.23 -14.16 9.67
CA GLY A 314 38.92 -14.46 8.28
C GLY A 314 37.57 -15.17 8.08
N SER A 315 37.26 -15.53 6.83
CA SER A 315 35.96 -16.09 6.42
C SER A 315 35.62 -17.42 7.11
N LYS A 316 36.60 -18.32 7.27
CA LYS A 316 36.40 -19.62 7.96
C LYS A 316 36.03 -19.46 9.43
N ALA A 317 36.60 -18.50 10.14
CA ALA A 317 36.25 -18.24 11.53
C ALA A 317 34.86 -17.62 11.65
N TYR A 318 34.48 -16.77 10.70
CA TYR A 318 33.13 -16.23 10.62
C TYR A 318 32.09 -17.33 10.36
N GLU A 319 32.33 -18.25 9.42
CA GLU A 319 31.40 -19.37 9.17
C GLU A 319 31.27 -20.30 10.38
N ASN A 320 32.37 -20.64 11.04
CA ASN A 320 32.34 -21.60 12.15
C ASN A 320 31.82 -21.03 13.47
N TYR A 321 32.00 -19.72 13.71
CA TYR A 321 31.70 -19.11 15.01
C TYR A 321 30.82 -17.86 14.90
N GLY A 322 31.04 -17.01 13.90
CA GLY A 322 30.26 -15.79 13.67
C GLY A 322 28.83 -16.06 13.23
N VAL A 323 28.62 -17.00 12.28
CA VAL A 323 27.29 -17.36 11.76
C VAL A 323 26.43 -18.03 12.84
N PRO A 324 26.91 -19.03 13.61
CA PRO A 324 26.14 -19.60 14.72
C PRO A 324 25.80 -18.58 15.81
N LEU A 325 26.73 -17.69 16.15
CA LEU A 325 26.51 -16.65 17.17
C LEU A 325 25.46 -15.63 16.70
N ALA A 326 25.59 -15.09 15.48
CA ALA A 326 24.63 -14.15 14.90
C ALA A 326 23.24 -14.78 14.74
N SER A 327 23.18 -16.04 14.29
CA SER A 327 21.92 -16.79 14.21
C SER A 327 21.30 -16.99 15.59
N GLY A 328 22.11 -17.26 16.62
CA GLY A 328 21.68 -17.37 18.01
C GLY A 328 21.10 -16.05 18.56
N PHE A 329 21.71 -14.90 18.23
CA PHE A 329 21.17 -13.58 18.60
C PHE A 329 19.82 -13.30 17.94
N VAL A 330 19.71 -13.55 16.62
CA VAL A 330 18.46 -13.36 15.88
C VAL A 330 17.36 -14.29 16.40
N MET A 331 17.70 -15.56 16.65
CA MET A 331 16.77 -16.56 17.18
C MET A 331 16.34 -16.21 18.62
N GLY A 332 17.27 -15.81 19.48
CA GLY A 332 16.98 -15.40 20.85
C GLY A 332 16.09 -14.16 20.91
N PHE A 333 16.35 -13.16 20.09
CA PHE A 333 15.47 -11.99 19.97
C PHE A 333 14.08 -12.37 19.45
N THR A 334 14.01 -13.20 18.41
CA THR A 334 12.73 -13.69 17.85
C THR A 334 11.93 -14.45 18.91
N ILE A 335 12.58 -15.30 19.69
CA ILE A 335 11.94 -16.06 20.78
C ILE A 335 11.48 -15.13 21.91
N ILE A 336 12.29 -14.15 22.33
CA ILE A 336 11.88 -13.17 23.35
C ILE A 336 10.71 -12.31 22.85
N GLY A 337 10.72 -11.92 21.57
CA GLY A 337 9.60 -11.22 20.93
C GLY A 337 8.33 -12.07 20.89
N LEU A 338 8.45 -13.36 20.57
CA LEU A 338 7.33 -14.30 20.58
C LEU A 338 6.80 -14.58 21.99
N ILE A 339 7.67 -14.73 22.99
CA ILE A 339 7.28 -14.93 24.39
C ILE A 339 6.66 -13.64 24.96
N GLY A 340 7.25 -12.48 24.69
CA GLY A 340 6.71 -11.17 25.07
C GLY A 340 5.34 -10.92 24.42
N GLY A 341 5.21 -11.24 23.13
CA GLY A 341 3.94 -11.23 22.42
C GLY A 341 2.92 -12.18 23.03
N ALA A 342 3.30 -13.42 23.35
CA ALA A 342 2.43 -14.40 24.00
C ALA A 342 2.00 -13.97 25.41
N ILE A 343 2.89 -13.33 26.19
CA ILE A 343 2.58 -12.76 27.51
C ILE A 343 1.62 -11.57 27.38
N LEU A 344 1.81 -10.69 26.38
CA LEU A 344 0.91 -9.58 26.11
C LEU A 344 -0.48 -10.07 25.64
N ILE A 345 -0.51 -11.12 24.82
CA ILE A 345 -1.74 -11.81 24.42
C ILE A 345 -2.42 -12.45 25.64
N LEU A 346 -1.69 -13.16 26.51
CA LEU A 346 -2.23 -13.73 27.75
C LEU A 346 -2.75 -12.64 28.70
N ARG A 347 -2.04 -11.52 28.83
CA ARG A 347 -2.46 -10.34 29.61
C ARG A 347 -3.72 -9.68 29.06
N PHE A 348 -3.93 -9.75 27.75
CA PHE A 348 -5.15 -9.26 27.12
C PHE A 348 -6.36 -10.11 27.50
N PHE A 349 -6.18 -11.42 27.70
CA PHE A 349 -7.26 -12.37 28.03
C PHE A 349 -7.44 -12.64 29.54
N VAL A 350 -6.43 -12.38 30.39
CA VAL A 350 -6.49 -12.55 31.85
C VAL A 350 -6.04 -11.25 32.53
N PRO A 351 -6.99 -10.40 32.99
CA PRO A 351 -6.66 -9.23 33.79
C PRO A 351 -6.36 -9.68 35.23
N PHE A 352 -5.23 -9.23 35.79
CA PHE A 352 -5.03 -9.21 37.24
C PHE A 352 -5.44 -7.85 37.79
#